data_AF-A0A7Y6ZTE2-F1
#
_entry.id   AF-A0A7Y6ZTE2-F1
#
_cell.length_a   1.000
_cell.length_b   1.000
_cell.length_c   1.000
_cell.angle_alpha   90.00
_cell.angle_beta   90.00
_cell.angle_gamma   90.00
#
_symmetry.space_group_name_H-M   'P 1'
#
loop_
_entity.id
_entity.type
_entity.pdbx_description
1 polymer ?
#
loop_
_entity_poly.entity_id
_entity_poly.type
_entity_poly.pdbx_seq_one_letter_code
_entity_poly.pdbx_strand_id
1 'polypeptide(L)'
;MAIDYRNYSRTDLEEALRAIDKVRFPHSVAQIQQLLAEMKENEANDVHPDDEILLPEPETAEHAQHKVLGTLALVLCGLTFGAMLLPVYFHSFLLSYEMVAPLTWAAWLVGAAAFVLTCRHMLRTRFLRNANANLLAKGKRPMTVNSSRRLFGALGGALIVAVFVAIATYRGAPAALHLYVLDTQQATQQVTIASLPRSYRRKHCNGKIYLKEYGNQLFNYVCQIIPKAQWEKLRPGQKIYLRGSRSSFGFLAKDITL
;
A
#
# COMPACT_ATOMS: atom_id res chain seq x y z
N MET A 1 -32.79 35.23 44.90
CA MET A 1 -32.62 34.70 43.53
C MET A 1 -31.74 33.47 43.67
N ALA A 2 -32.26 32.27 43.42
CA ALA A 2 -31.46 31.04 43.52
C ALA A 2 -30.60 30.92 42.25
N ILE A 3 -29.30 30.73 42.42
CA ILE A 3 -28.37 30.54 41.30
C ILE A 3 -28.48 29.09 40.84
N ASP A 4 -28.75 28.87 39.56
CA ASP A 4 -28.76 27.54 38.96
C ASP A 4 -27.36 27.18 38.46
N TYR A 5 -26.69 26.28 39.18
CA TYR A 5 -25.32 25.86 38.91
C TYR A 5 -25.19 24.82 37.79
N ARG A 6 -26.29 24.30 37.24
CA ARG A 6 -26.29 23.21 36.24
C ARG A 6 -25.73 23.62 34.87
N ASN A 7 -25.74 24.91 34.56
CA ASN A 7 -25.31 25.43 33.25
C ASN A 7 -23.84 25.89 33.23
N TYR A 8 -23.11 25.76 34.33
CA TYR A 8 -21.72 26.18 34.44
C TYR A 8 -20.76 25.06 34.07
N SER A 9 -19.64 25.42 33.43
CA SER A 9 -18.62 24.43 33.08
C SER A 9 -17.88 23.94 34.33
N ARG A 10 -17.23 22.77 34.24
CA ARG A 10 -16.47 22.19 35.36
C ARG A 10 -15.42 23.16 35.92
N THR A 11 -14.73 23.89 35.05
CA THR A 11 -13.72 24.90 35.43
C THR A 11 -14.35 26.07 36.19
N ASP A 12 -15.54 26.53 35.76
CA ASP A 12 -16.25 27.63 36.43
C ASP A 12 -16.75 27.20 37.82
N LEU A 13 -17.19 25.95 37.97
CA LEU A 13 -17.64 25.37 39.24
C LEU A 13 -16.47 25.17 40.23
N GLU A 14 -15.30 24.73 39.75
CA GLU A 14 -14.10 24.60 40.56
C GLU A 14 -13.55 25.97 41.01
N GLU A 15 -13.62 26.98 40.14
CA GLU A 15 -13.25 28.36 40.46
C GLU A 15 -14.22 28.98 41.47
N ALA A 16 -15.53 28.76 41.29
CA ALA A 16 -16.55 29.19 42.23
C ALA A 16 -16.34 28.58 43.64
N LEU A 17 -15.95 27.30 43.74
CA LEU A 17 -15.62 26.66 45.02
C LEU A 17 -14.37 27.22 45.71
N ARG A 18 -13.43 27.79 44.94
CA ARG A 18 -12.23 28.44 45.48
C ARG A 18 -12.51 29.86 45.96
N ALA A 19 -13.39 30.58 45.28
CA ALA A 19 -13.73 31.96 45.59
C ALA A 19 -14.84 32.11 46.65
N ILE A 20 -15.70 31.10 46.81
CA ILE A 20 -16.84 31.18 47.74
C ILE A 20 -16.41 31.08 49.20
N ASP A 21 -16.99 31.95 50.04
CA ASP A 21 -16.85 31.84 51.50
C ASP A 21 -17.68 30.66 52.02
N LYS A 22 -16.96 29.58 52.32
CA LYS A 22 -17.52 28.27 52.72
C LYS A 22 -18.24 28.31 54.06
N VAL A 23 -17.90 29.27 54.93
CA VAL A 23 -18.53 29.43 56.25
C VAL A 23 -19.90 30.09 56.09
N ARG A 24 -19.99 31.05 55.17
CA ARG A 24 -21.19 31.85 54.97
C ARG A 24 -22.22 31.21 54.03
N PHE A 25 -21.79 30.36 53.10
CA PHE A 25 -22.67 29.75 52.09
C PHE A 25 -22.50 28.23 51.95
N PRO A 26 -22.78 27.44 53.01
CA PRO A 26 -22.55 25.99 53.01
C PRO A 26 -23.45 25.24 52.01
N HIS A 27 -24.66 25.74 51.76
CA HIS A 27 -25.62 25.09 50.86
C HIS A 27 -25.19 25.16 49.38
N SER A 28 -24.66 26.31 48.94
CA SER A 28 -24.13 26.48 47.58
C SER A 28 -22.89 25.60 47.35
N VAL A 29 -22.04 25.47 48.37
CA VAL A 29 -20.86 24.59 48.32
C VAL A 29 -21.27 23.14 48.13
N ALA A 30 -22.27 22.66 48.88
CA ALA A 30 -22.77 21.30 48.76
C ALA A 30 -23.36 21.00 47.37
N GLN A 31 -24.11 21.94 46.79
CA GLN A 31 -24.68 21.80 45.43
C GLN A 31 -23.59 21.73 44.35
N ILE A 32 -22.57 22.59 44.43
CA ILE A 32 -21.47 22.58 43.46
C ILE A 32 -20.65 21.29 43.60
N GLN A 33 -20.39 20.83 44.82
CA GLN A 33 -19.68 19.56 45.07
C GLN A 33 -20.46 18.35 44.55
N GLN A 34 -21.78 18.33 44.73
CA GLN A 34 -22.64 17.28 44.19
C GLN A 34 -22.62 17.25 42.66
N LEU A 35 -22.75 18.42 42.01
CA LEU A 35 -22.68 18.51 40.55
C LEU A 35 -21.31 18.08 40.00
N LEU A 36 -20.22 18.45 40.68
CA LEU A 36 -18.88 17.99 40.29
C LEU A 36 -18.71 16.47 40.48
N ALA A 37 -19.34 15.88 41.50
CA ALA A 37 -19.35 14.43 41.69
C ALA A 37 -20.17 13.71 40.61
N GLU A 38 -21.36 14.22 40.28
CA GLU A 38 -22.21 13.70 39.19
C GLU A 38 -21.52 13.81 37.82
N MET A 39 -20.83 14.92 37.53
CA MET A 39 -20.03 15.06 36.30
C MET A 39 -18.86 14.07 36.23
N LYS A 40 -18.21 13.81 37.37
CA LYS A 40 -17.10 12.85 37.46
C LYS A 40 -17.57 11.40 37.31
N GLU A 41 -18.74 11.08 37.84
CA GLU A 41 -19.37 9.77 37.68
C GLU A 41 -19.86 9.54 36.25
N ASN A 42 -20.40 10.58 35.60
CA ASN A 42 -20.74 10.54 34.19
C ASN A 42 -19.50 10.41 33.29
N GLU A 43 -18.41 11.14 33.55
CA GLU A 43 -17.12 10.97 32.84
C GLU A 43 -16.55 9.55 33.01
N ALA A 44 -16.72 8.91 34.16
CA ALA A 44 -16.27 7.54 34.40
C ALA A 44 -17.13 6.49 33.68
N ASN A 45 -18.41 6.78 33.46
CA ASN A 45 -19.35 5.90 32.77
C ASN A 45 -19.40 6.12 31.24
N ASP A 46 -18.94 7.26 30.73
CA ASP A 46 -18.92 7.59 29.28
C ASP A 46 -17.65 7.13 28.54
N VAL A 47 -16.64 6.58 29.23
CA VAL A 47 -15.50 5.94 28.55
C VAL A 47 -15.93 4.57 28.04
N HIS A 48 -16.65 4.55 26.92
CA HIS A 48 -16.81 3.34 26.15
C HIS A 48 -15.43 2.87 25.67
N PRO A 49 -15.06 1.59 25.85
CA PRO A 49 -13.77 1.05 25.40
C PRO A 49 -13.57 1.18 23.87
N ASP A 50 -14.63 1.53 23.14
CA ASP A 50 -14.65 1.74 21.70
C ASP A 50 -13.97 3.04 21.24
N ASP A 51 -13.76 4.01 22.14
CA ASP A 51 -13.11 5.30 21.87
C ASP A 51 -11.67 5.40 22.38
N GLU A 52 -11.09 4.28 22.86
CA GLU A 52 -9.74 4.28 23.42
C GLU A 52 -8.68 4.65 22.36
N ILE A 53 -8.01 5.78 22.57
CA ILE A 53 -6.86 6.21 21.76
C ILE A 53 -5.62 5.49 22.29
N LEU A 54 -5.21 4.44 21.58
CA LEU A 54 -4.00 3.70 21.93
C LEU A 54 -2.74 4.47 21.52
N LEU A 55 -1.86 4.72 22.49
CA LEU A 55 -0.51 5.28 22.30
C LEU A 55 0.56 4.19 22.45
N PRO A 56 1.74 4.34 21.82
CA PRO A 56 2.84 3.39 21.99
C PRO A 56 3.38 3.45 23.43
N GLU A 57 3.73 2.28 23.96
CA GLU A 57 4.48 2.18 25.22
C GLU A 57 5.92 2.68 25.01
N PRO A 58 6.59 3.23 26.05
CA PRO A 58 7.96 3.73 25.94
C PRO A 58 8.90 2.58 25.51
N GLU A 59 9.59 2.75 24.37
CA GLU A 59 10.52 1.75 23.82
C GLU A 59 11.81 1.68 24.65
N THR A 60 12.30 0.47 24.93
CA THR A 60 13.63 0.25 25.53
C THR A 60 14.73 0.44 24.48
N ALA A 61 15.93 0.86 24.91
CA ALA A 61 17.05 1.16 24.01
C ALA A 61 17.46 -0.05 23.13
N GLU A 62 17.37 -1.26 23.69
CA GLU A 62 17.66 -2.52 22.99
C GLU A 62 16.62 -2.81 21.89
N HIS A 63 15.33 -2.59 22.17
CA HIS A 63 14.26 -2.74 21.18
C HIS A 63 14.40 -1.71 20.05
N ALA A 64 14.82 -0.48 20.35
CA ALA A 64 15.09 0.53 19.35
C ALA A 64 16.24 0.13 18.41
N GLN A 65 17.35 -0.41 18.95
CA GLN A 65 18.48 -0.88 18.14
C GLN A 65 18.11 -2.04 17.21
N HIS A 66 17.42 -3.07 17.72
CA HIS A 66 16.98 -4.20 16.91
C HIS A 66 15.99 -3.78 15.81
N LYS A 67 15.09 -2.85 16.11
CA LYS A 67 14.15 -2.29 15.14
C LYS A 67 14.87 -1.53 14.03
N VAL A 68 15.87 -0.71 14.35
CA VAL A 68 16.67 0.03 13.37
C VAL A 68 17.44 -0.94 12.47
N LEU A 69 18.13 -1.93 13.05
CA LEU A 69 18.90 -2.91 12.27
C LEU A 69 17.99 -3.75 11.36
N GLY A 70 16.84 -4.21 11.88
CA GLY A 70 15.85 -4.95 11.09
C GLY A 70 15.25 -4.10 9.97
N THR A 71 14.99 -2.82 10.23
CA THR A 71 14.47 -1.89 9.21
C THR A 71 15.52 -1.62 8.14
N LEU A 72 16.78 -1.39 8.52
CA LEU A 72 17.90 -1.23 7.59
C LEU A 72 18.07 -2.47 6.70
N ALA A 73 18.06 -3.67 7.29
CA ALA A 73 18.15 -4.92 6.56
C ALA A 73 16.99 -5.07 5.57
N LEU A 74 15.76 -4.77 5.98
CA LEU A 74 14.59 -4.76 5.08
C LEU A 74 14.74 -3.78 3.93
N VAL A 75 15.24 -2.56 4.19
CA VAL A 75 15.47 -1.55 3.14
C VAL A 75 16.56 -2.01 2.18
N LEU A 76 17.68 -2.55 2.67
CA LEU A 76 18.77 -3.06 1.83
C LEU A 76 18.34 -4.26 0.98
N CYS A 77 17.60 -5.21 1.56
CA CYS A 77 16.97 -6.30 0.82
C CYS A 77 15.99 -5.75 -0.23
N GLY A 78 15.14 -4.79 0.15
CA GLY A 78 14.20 -4.15 -0.78
C GLY A 78 14.91 -3.45 -1.95
N LEU A 79 16.02 -2.76 -1.69
CA LEU A 79 16.82 -2.09 -2.72
C LEU A 79 17.50 -3.09 -3.66
N THR A 80 18.07 -4.17 -3.13
CA THR A 80 18.73 -5.21 -3.94
C THR A 80 17.71 -5.95 -4.80
N PHE A 81 16.57 -6.37 -4.23
CA PHE A 81 15.46 -6.94 -5.01
C PHE A 81 14.91 -5.96 -6.05
N GLY A 82 14.75 -4.68 -5.68
CA GLY A 82 14.30 -3.63 -6.60
C GLY A 82 15.26 -3.42 -7.77
N ALA A 83 16.58 -3.41 -7.50
CA ALA A 83 17.61 -3.29 -8.53
C ALA A 83 17.64 -4.52 -9.46
N MET A 84 17.48 -5.73 -8.91
CA MET A 84 17.41 -6.98 -9.70
C MET A 84 16.15 -7.05 -10.59
N LEU A 85 15.04 -6.43 -10.16
CA LEU A 85 13.79 -6.37 -10.90
C LEU A 85 13.69 -5.17 -11.85
N LEU A 86 14.59 -4.18 -11.75
CA LEU A 86 14.62 -3.00 -12.62
C LEU A 86 14.68 -3.38 -14.12
N PRO A 87 15.51 -4.35 -14.55
CA PRO A 87 15.52 -4.80 -15.94
C PRO A 87 14.16 -5.34 -16.42
N VAL A 88 13.35 -5.94 -15.54
CA VAL A 88 12.00 -6.44 -15.89
C VAL A 88 11.02 -5.33 -16.27
N TYR A 89 11.23 -4.12 -15.72
CA TYR A 89 10.45 -2.95 -16.06
C TYR A 89 10.79 -2.44 -17.47
N PHE A 90 12.07 -2.45 -17.83
CA PHE A 90 12.56 -1.93 -19.11
C PHE A 90 12.49 -2.95 -20.25
N HIS A 91 12.58 -4.25 -19.95
CA HIS A 91 12.53 -5.28 -20.96
C HIS A 91 11.11 -5.74 -21.28
N SER A 92 10.89 -5.99 -22.56
CA SER A 92 9.63 -6.51 -23.07
C SER A 92 9.63 -8.04 -22.98
N PHE A 93 9.29 -8.56 -21.81
CA PHE A 93 9.15 -9.99 -21.59
C PHE A 93 7.72 -10.45 -21.91
N LEU A 94 7.62 -11.45 -22.78
CA LEU A 94 6.39 -12.08 -23.22
C LEU A 94 6.35 -13.51 -22.65
N LEU A 95 5.31 -13.84 -21.90
CA LEU A 95 5.20 -15.15 -21.25
C LEU A 95 4.89 -16.25 -22.26
N SER A 96 5.37 -17.47 -22.02
CA SER A 96 4.90 -18.63 -22.79
C SER A 96 3.43 -18.88 -22.51
N TYR A 97 2.65 -19.25 -23.53
CA TYR A 97 1.21 -19.53 -23.41
C TYR A 97 0.90 -20.55 -22.30
N GLU A 98 1.71 -21.61 -22.21
CA GLU A 98 1.58 -22.67 -21.19
C GLU A 98 1.75 -22.15 -19.76
N MET A 99 2.51 -21.07 -19.59
CA MET A 99 2.81 -20.49 -18.27
C MET A 99 1.82 -19.39 -17.87
N VAL A 100 0.97 -18.92 -18.79
CA VAL A 100 0.03 -17.81 -18.52
C VAL A 100 -0.96 -18.19 -17.42
N ALA A 101 -1.65 -19.32 -17.58
CA ALA A 101 -2.67 -19.78 -16.65
C ALA A 101 -2.12 -20.11 -15.24
N PRO A 102 -1.04 -20.91 -15.08
CA PRO A 102 -0.53 -21.20 -13.74
C PRO A 102 -0.02 -19.94 -13.05
N LEU A 103 0.62 -19.01 -13.77
CA LEU A 103 1.14 -17.78 -13.17
C LEU A 103 0.05 -16.76 -12.85
N THR A 104 -1.03 -16.66 -13.63
CA THR A 104 -2.19 -15.83 -13.23
C THR A 104 -2.79 -16.37 -11.94
N TRP A 105 -3.04 -17.68 -11.83
CA TRP A 105 -3.56 -18.29 -10.61
C TRP A 105 -2.62 -18.10 -9.42
N ALA A 106 -1.32 -18.34 -9.60
CA ALA A 106 -0.32 -18.10 -8.56
C ALA A 106 -0.31 -16.62 -8.12
N ALA A 107 -0.34 -15.68 -9.05
CA ALA A 107 -0.37 -14.25 -8.73
C ALA A 107 -1.62 -13.85 -7.95
N TRP A 108 -2.79 -14.38 -8.31
CA TRP A 108 -4.03 -14.15 -7.56
C TRP A 108 -3.99 -14.75 -6.16
N LEU A 109 -3.49 -15.99 -6.00
CA LEU A 109 -3.37 -16.64 -4.69
C LEU A 109 -2.39 -15.90 -3.78
N VAL A 110 -1.21 -15.56 -4.28
CA VAL A 110 -0.19 -14.82 -3.53
C VAL A 110 -0.69 -13.40 -3.20
N GLY A 111 -1.37 -12.74 -4.15
CA GLY A 111 -2.00 -11.44 -3.92
C GLY A 111 -3.08 -11.50 -2.85
N ALA A 112 -3.96 -12.50 -2.88
CA ALA A 112 -4.99 -12.70 -1.87
C ALA A 112 -4.39 -13.01 -0.48
N ALA A 113 -3.37 -13.85 -0.41
CA ALA A 113 -2.64 -14.12 0.82
C ALA A 113 -1.99 -12.84 1.38
N ALA A 114 -1.32 -12.05 0.54
CA ALA A 114 -0.72 -10.78 0.92
C ALA A 114 -1.79 -9.78 1.42
N PHE A 115 -2.96 -9.73 0.78
CA PHE A 115 -4.09 -8.92 1.23
C PHE A 115 -4.52 -9.29 2.64
N VAL A 116 -4.81 -10.58 2.89
CA VAL A 116 -5.27 -11.08 4.19
C VAL A 116 -4.22 -10.84 5.28
N LEU A 117 -2.96 -11.15 5.00
CA LEU A 117 -1.86 -10.94 5.96
C LEU A 117 -1.65 -9.46 6.27
N THR A 118 -1.71 -8.59 5.26
CA THR A 118 -1.54 -7.14 5.44
C THR A 118 -2.72 -6.53 6.20
N CYS A 119 -3.96 -6.90 5.85
CA CYS A 119 -5.16 -6.53 6.61
C CYS A 119 -5.02 -6.95 8.07
N ARG A 120 -4.68 -8.23 8.32
CA ARG A 120 -4.48 -8.76 9.68
C ARG A 120 -3.38 -8.00 10.42
N HIS A 121 -2.31 -7.61 9.74
CA HIS A 121 -1.22 -6.83 10.34
C HIS A 121 -1.64 -5.40 10.69
N MET A 122 -2.25 -4.67 9.75
CA MET A 122 -2.69 -3.28 9.93
C MET A 122 -3.84 -3.16 10.95
N LEU A 123 -4.65 -4.21 11.09
CA LEU A 123 -5.68 -4.29 12.12
C LEU A 123 -5.15 -4.71 13.50
N ARG A 124 -3.84 -4.93 13.70
CA ARG A 124 -3.31 -5.13 15.07
C ARG A 124 -3.31 -3.83 15.86
N THR A 125 -3.59 -3.92 17.16
CA THR A 125 -3.53 -2.78 18.09
C THR A 125 -2.16 -2.11 18.13
N ARG A 126 -1.07 -2.90 18.03
CA ARG A 126 0.31 -2.37 17.92
C ARG A 126 0.51 -1.46 16.70
N PHE A 127 -0.09 -1.80 15.55
CA PHE A 127 0.00 -0.95 14.36
C PHE A 127 -0.78 0.35 14.56
N LEU A 128 -1.98 0.26 15.16
CA LEU A 128 -2.79 1.43 15.50
C LEU A 128 -2.07 2.39 16.45
N ARG A 129 -1.38 1.87 17.49
CA ARG A 129 -0.55 2.67 18.41
C ARG A 129 0.49 3.52 17.67
N ASN A 130 1.26 2.88 16.78
CA ASN A 130 2.27 3.57 15.97
C ASN A 130 1.68 4.55 14.96
N ALA A 131 0.54 4.19 14.36
CA ALA A 131 -0.17 5.07 13.42
C ALA A 131 -0.70 6.33 14.14
N ASN A 132 -1.27 6.19 15.33
CA ASN A 132 -1.76 7.30 16.15
C ASN A 132 -0.63 8.22 16.61
N ALA A 133 0.50 7.67 17.06
CA ALA A 133 1.68 8.48 17.38
C ALA A 133 2.17 9.31 16.19
N ASN A 134 2.23 8.71 14.99
CA ASN A 134 2.60 9.41 13.76
C ASN A 134 1.57 10.47 13.33
N LEU A 135 0.27 10.23 13.56
CA LEU A 135 -0.77 11.22 13.29
C LEU A 135 -0.64 12.42 14.23
N LEU A 136 -0.45 12.16 15.53
CA LEU A 136 -0.26 13.19 16.54
C LEU A 136 1.02 14.02 16.27
N ALA A 137 2.13 13.36 15.91
CA ALA A 137 3.37 14.05 15.50
C ALA A 137 3.18 14.96 14.27
N LYS A 138 2.19 14.67 13.42
CA LYS A 138 1.82 15.48 12.25
C LYS A 138 0.67 16.45 12.54
N GLY A 139 0.28 16.63 13.80
CA GLY A 139 -0.84 17.49 14.22
C GLY A 139 -2.22 17.01 13.75
N LYS A 140 -2.36 15.72 13.41
CA LYS A 140 -3.62 15.12 12.91
C LYS A 140 -4.34 14.37 14.03
N ARG A 141 -5.68 14.33 13.94
CA ARG A 141 -6.52 13.58 14.89
C ARG A 141 -6.22 12.07 14.83
N PRO A 142 -6.00 11.42 15.99
CA PRO A 142 -5.79 9.97 16.08
C PRO A 142 -7.05 9.20 15.69
N MET A 143 -6.91 7.89 15.48
CA MET A 143 -7.98 6.98 15.13
C MET A 143 -8.34 6.10 16.33
N THR A 144 -9.64 5.94 16.60
CA THR A 144 -10.16 5.01 17.60
C THR A 144 -10.14 3.57 17.08
N VAL A 145 -10.22 2.60 18.00
CA VAL A 145 -10.18 1.17 17.69
C VAL A 145 -11.26 0.79 16.68
N ASN A 146 -12.49 1.27 16.84
CA ASN A 146 -13.61 0.91 15.96
C ASN A 146 -13.87 1.91 14.83
N SER A 147 -12.96 2.86 14.60
CA SER A 147 -13.16 3.86 13.54
C SER A 147 -13.26 3.21 12.15
N SER A 148 -14.28 3.60 11.40
CA SER A 148 -14.43 3.22 9.98
C SER A 148 -13.20 3.63 9.16
N ARG A 149 -12.59 4.76 9.51
CA ARG A 149 -11.33 5.26 8.94
C ARG A 149 -10.18 4.26 9.07
N ARG A 150 -10.06 3.54 10.20
CA ARG A 150 -9.05 2.48 10.39
C ARG A 150 -9.33 1.30 9.46
N LEU A 151 -10.59 0.86 9.37
CA LEU A 151 -10.97 -0.26 8.52
C LEU A 151 -10.72 0.04 7.05
N PHE A 152 -11.22 1.17 6.54
CA PHE A 152 -11.00 1.59 5.15
C PHE A 152 -9.52 1.84 4.85
N GLY A 153 -8.78 2.42 5.80
CA GLY A 153 -7.33 2.60 5.68
C GLY A 153 -6.57 1.27 5.57
N ALA A 154 -6.93 0.27 6.39
CA ALA A 154 -6.34 -1.05 6.36
C ALA A 154 -6.68 -1.80 5.05
N LEU A 155 -7.94 -1.77 4.63
CA LEU A 155 -8.39 -2.39 3.37
C LEU A 155 -7.71 -1.75 2.16
N GLY A 156 -7.68 -0.41 2.10
CA GLY A 156 -7.04 0.33 1.01
C GLY A 156 -5.54 0.09 0.95
N GLY A 157 -4.86 0.14 2.10
CA GLY A 157 -3.42 -0.15 2.19
C GLY A 157 -3.09 -1.58 1.78
N ALA A 158 -3.86 -2.55 2.29
CA ALA A 158 -3.68 -3.96 1.94
C ALA A 158 -3.96 -4.25 0.47
N LEU A 159 -4.96 -3.57 -0.13
CA LEU A 159 -5.25 -3.71 -1.56
C LEU A 159 -4.09 -3.23 -2.42
N ILE A 160 -3.48 -2.08 -2.08
CA ILE A 160 -2.30 -1.57 -2.79
C ILE A 160 -1.14 -2.58 -2.72
N VAL A 161 -0.86 -3.10 -1.52
CA VAL A 161 0.20 -4.11 -1.32
C VAL A 161 -0.10 -5.38 -2.12
N ALA A 162 -1.35 -5.88 -2.07
CA ALA A 162 -1.77 -7.07 -2.77
C ALA A 162 -1.63 -6.95 -4.29
N VAL A 163 -2.04 -5.81 -4.86
CA VAL A 163 -1.87 -5.53 -6.29
C VAL A 163 -0.39 -5.50 -6.67
N PHE A 164 0.45 -4.84 -5.87
CA PHE A 164 1.89 -4.79 -6.13
C PHE A 164 2.53 -6.18 -6.10
N VAL A 165 2.19 -6.99 -5.10
CA VAL A 165 2.68 -8.37 -4.95
C VAL A 165 2.20 -9.26 -6.10
N ALA A 166 0.93 -9.15 -6.50
CA ALA A 166 0.39 -9.90 -7.63
C ALA A 166 1.11 -9.55 -8.95
N ILE A 167 1.36 -8.26 -9.21
CA ILE A 167 2.12 -7.81 -10.39
C ILE A 167 3.56 -8.32 -10.33
N ALA A 168 4.22 -8.22 -9.18
CA ALA A 168 5.57 -8.73 -8.98
C ALA A 168 5.65 -10.26 -9.22
N THR A 169 4.63 -11.00 -8.82
CA THR A 169 4.54 -12.45 -9.03
C THR A 169 4.29 -12.80 -10.49
N TYR A 170 3.36 -12.10 -11.15
CA TYR A 170 2.99 -12.39 -12.53
C TYR A 170 4.06 -11.96 -13.56
N ARG A 171 4.73 -10.82 -13.32
CA ARG A 171 5.69 -10.24 -14.28
C ARG A 171 7.12 -10.29 -13.77
N GLY A 172 7.34 -9.94 -12.51
CA GLY A 172 8.66 -9.86 -11.89
C GLY A 172 9.37 -11.20 -11.84
N ALA A 173 8.75 -12.20 -11.23
CA ALA A 173 9.36 -13.51 -11.04
C ALA A 173 9.70 -14.22 -12.36
N PRO A 174 8.79 -14.33 -13.36
CA PRO A 174 9.11 -14.98 -14.64
C PRO A 174 10.26 -14.32 -15.40
N ALA A 175 10.30 -12.99 -15.41
CA ALA A 175 11.36 -12.25 -16.07
C ALA A 175 12.70 -12.33 -15.31
N ALA A 176 12.68 -12.34 -13.97
CA ALA A 176 13.89 -12.59 -13.18
C ALA A 176 14.43 -14.01 -13.40
N LEU A 177 13.56 -15.03 -13.43
CA LEU A 177 13.95 -16.40 -13.75
C LEU A 177 14.55 -16.49 -15.16
N HIS A 178 13.95 -15.81 -16.15
CA HIS A 178 14.50 -15.73 -17.50
C HIS A 178 15.89 -15.11 -17.54
N LEU A 179 16.15 -14.06 -16.76
CA LEU A 179 17.41 -13.32 -16.82
C LEU A 179 18.56 -14.00 -16.06
N TYR A 180 18.26 -14.64 -14.93
CA TYR A 180 19.30 -15.06 -13.98
C TYR A 180 19.40 -16.55 -13.72
N VAL A 181 18.36 -17.34 -14.04
CA VAL A 181 18.29 -18.75 -13.65
C VAL A 181 18.23 -19.68 -14.85
N LEU A 182 17.47 -19.32 -15.87
CA LEU A 182 17.19 -20.22 -16.99
C LEU A 182 18.24 -20.09 -18.08
N ASP A 183 18.53 -21.23 -18.72
CA ASP A 183 19.28 -21.23 -19.97
C ASP A 183 18.46 -20.51 -21.04
N THR A 184 19.02 -19.42 -21.54
CA THR A 184 18.40 -18.60 -22.58
C THR A 184 19.12 -18.79 -23.89
N GLN A 185 18.34 -19.02 -24.95
CA GLN A 185 18.86 -19.14 -26.31
C GLN A 185 18.41 -17.94 -27.14
N GLN A 186 19.31 -17.46 -28.01
CA GLN A 186 18.94 -16.42 -28.97
C GLN A 186 17.92 -17.00 -29.96
N ALA A 187 16.81 -16.32 -30.14
CA ALA A 187 15.72 -16.78 -30.98
C ALA A 187 15.04 -15.61 -31.71
N THR A 188 14.50 -15.94 -32.88
CA THR A 188 13.60 -15.08 -33.65
C THR A 188 12.18 -15.60 -33.53
N GLN A 189 11.22 -14.72 -33.31
CA GLN A 189 9.80 -15.09 -33.24
C GLN A 189 8.99 -14.20 -34.18
N GLN A 190 8.24 -14.82 -35.09
CA GLN A 190 7.27 -14.11 -35.92
C GLN A 190 6.00 -13.87 -35.11
N VAL A 191 5.53 -12.62 -35.09
CA VAL A 191 4.31 -12.20 -34.38
C VAL A 191 3.53 -11.21 -35.23
N THR A 192 2.25 -11.06 -34.90
CA THR A 192 1.32 -10.18 -35.61
C THR A 192 0.95 -9.01 -34.73
N ILE A 193 0.99 -7.81 -35.30
CA ILE A 193 0.56 -6.59 -34.60
C ILE A 193 -0.96 -6.63 -34.45
N ALA A 194 -1.45 -6.61 -33.21
CA ALA A 194 -2.87 -6.47 -32.91
C ALA A 194 -3.29 -5.00 -32.99
N SER A 195 -2.59 -4.13 -32.28
CA SER A 195 -2.87 -2.70 -32.25
C SER A 195 -1.65 -1.89 -31.85
N LEU A 196 -1.65 -0.61 -32.20
CA LEU A 196 -0.62 0.34 -31.82
C LEU A 196 -1.28 1.69 -31.47
N PRO A 197 -0.73 2.45 -30.50
CA PRO A 197 -1.24 3.76 -30.14
C PRO A 197 -1.13 4.73 -31.32
N ARG A 198 -1.91 5.81 -31.32
CA ARG A 198 -1.91 6.78 -32.45
C ARG A 198 -0.62 7.59 -32.57
N SER A 199 0.16 7.72 -31.50
CA SER A 199 1.37 8.54 -31.46
C SER A 199 2.50 7.83 -30.72
N TYR A 200 3.70 7.89 -31.29
CA TYR A 200 4.92 7.40 -30.65
C TYR A 200 5.41 8.37 -29.56
N ARG A 201 5.61 7.86 -28.34
CA ARG A 201 6.28 8.60 -27.26
C ARG A 201 7.33 7.72 -26.57
N ARG A 202 8.56 8.23 -26.48
CA ARG A 202 9.71 7.48 -25.93
C ARG A 202 9.73 7.41 -24.39
N LYS A 203 9.10 8.37 -23.69
CA LYS A 203 9.36 8.60 -22.25
C LYS A 203 8.90 7.50 -21.27
N HIS A 204 7.90 6.65 -21.56
CA HIS A 204 7.41 5.65 -20.59
C HIS A 204 6.78 4.41 -21.25
N CYS A 205 7.56 3.62 -22.00
CA CYS A 205 7.02 2.53 -22.82
C CYS A 205 5.77 2.95 -23.61
N ASN A 206 5.64 4.20 -24.07
CA ASN A 206 4.42 4.72 -24.69
C ASN A 206 4.37 4.47 -26.21
N GLY A 207 5.41 3.86 -26.78
CA GLY A 207 5.38 3.22 -28.10
C GLY A 207 5.10 1.72 -28.00
N LYS A 208 4.07 1.32 -27.23
CA LYS A 208 3.69 -0.09 -27.07
C LYS A 208 3.18 -0.64 -28.39
N ILE A 209 3.54 -1.87 -28.71
CA ILE A 209 2.95 -2.62 -29.81
C ILE A 209 2.32 -3.85 -29.20
N TYR A 210 0.99 -3.93 -29.32
CA TYR A 210 0.24 -5.07 -28.81
C TYR A 210 0.30 -6.20 -29.82
N LEU A 211 0.52 -7.42 -29.33
CA LEU A 211 0.74 -8.60 -30.14
C LEU A 211 -0.48 -9.53 -30.09
N LYS A 212 -0.89 -10.04 -31.25
CA LYS A 212 -2.11 -10.86 -31.37
C LYS A 212 -1.97 -12.21 -30.69
N GLU A 213 -0.82 -12.85 -30.86
CA GLU A 213 -0.49 -14.18 -30.29
C GLU A 213 -0.49 -14.17 -28.76
N TYR A 214 -0.29 -12.99 -28.16
CA TYR A 214 -0.19 -12.80 -26.72
C TYR A 214 -1.46 -12.20 -26.10
N GLY A 215 -2.58 -12.13 -26.86
CA GLY A 215 -3.80 -11.44 -26.45
C GLY A 215 -4.41 -11.87 -25.11
N ASN A 216 -4.16 -13.11 -24.67
CA ASN A 216 -4.67 -13.65 -23.41
C ASN A 216 -3.80 -13.32 -22.19
N GLN A 217 -2.73 -12.54 -22.36
CA GLN A 217 -1.79 -12.17 -21.29
C GLN A 217 -2.07 -10.77 -20.76
N LEU A 218 -1.82 -10.54 -19.47
CA LEU A 218 -1.92 -9.20 -18.88
C LEU A 218 -0.91 -8.22 -19.50
N PHE A 219 0.22 -8.73 -20.01
CA PHE A 219 1.27 -7.95 -20.65
C PHE A 219 1.54 -8.46 -22.08
N ASN A 220 0.63 -8.16 -22.98
CA ASN A 220 0.64 -8.58 -24.38
C ASN A 220 1.35 -7.60 -25.33
N TYR A 221 2.27 -6.77 -24.81
CA TYR A 221 2.91 -5.71 -25.58
C TYR A 221 4.42 -5.72 -25.47
N VAL A 222 5.05 -5.22 -26.52
CA VAL A 222 6.48 -4.88 -26.54
C VAL A 222 6.66 -3.36 -26.58
N CYS A 223 7.69 -2.85 -25.90
CA CYS A 223 8.04 -1.44 -25.84
C CYS A 223 9.56 -1.23 -25.89
N GLN A 224 9.96 0.00 -26.25
CA GLN A 224 11.35 0.49 -26.29
C GLN A 224 12.33 -0.23 -27.24
N ILE A 225 11.86 -1.22 -28.02
CA ILE A 225 12.66 -1.95 -29.00
C ILE A 225 12.62 -1.38 -30.42
N ILE A 226 11.78 -0.37 -30.70
CA ILE A 226 11.64 0.23 -32.05
C ILE A 226 11.98 1.73 -32.06
N PRO A 227 12.83 2.20 -33.00
CA PRO A 227 13.02 3.62 -33.27
C PRO A 227 11.80 4.27 -33.93
N LYS A 228 11.58 5.56 -33.67
CA LYS A 228 10.41 6.32 -34.18
C LYS A 228 10.16 6.12 -35.70
N ALA A 229 11.21 6.16 -36.50
CA ALA A 229 11.12 6.03 -37.97
C ALA A 229 10.61 4.66 -38.46
N GLN A 230 10.86 3.59 -37.71
CA GLN A 230 10.30 2.26 -38.02
C GLN A 230 8.87 2.14 -37.48
N TRP A 231 8.60 2.71 -36.31
CA TRP A 231 7.28 2.67 -35.70
C TRP A 231 6.20 3.31 -36.58
N GLU A 232 6.51 4.43 -37.24
CA GLU A 232 5.58 5.12 -38.14
C GLU A 232 5.19 4.29 -39.38
N LYS A 233 5.99 3.28 -39.75
CA LYS A 233 5.72 2.39 -40.88
C LYS A 233 4.82 1.21 -40.51
N LEU A 234 4.65 0.95 -39.22
CA LEU A 234 3.90 -0.21 -38.75
C LEU A 234 2.40 -0.01 -38.91
N ARG A 235 1.73 -1.10 -39.27
CA ARG A 235 0.25 -1.15 -39.34
C ARG A 235 -0.30 -2.32 -38.53
N PRO A 236 -1.53 -2.19 -37.97
CA PRO A 236 -2.23 -3.34 -37.39
C PRO A 236 -2.40 -4.46 -38.43
N GLY A 237 -2.29 -5.71 -38.00
CA GLY A 237 -2.34 -6.91 -38.86
C GLY A 237 -1.03 -7.26 -39.57
N GLN A 238 -0.03 -6.38 -39.54
CA GLN A 238 1.29 -6.67 -40.10
C GLN A 238 2.03 -7.72 -39.27
N LYS A 239 2.72 -8.64 -39.95
CA LYS A 239 3.65 -9.58 -39.30
C LYS A 239 5.02 -8.91 -39.14
N ILE A 240 5.64 -9.12 -37.99
CA ILE A 240 6.98 -8.64 -37.65
C ILE A 240 7.79 -9.77 -37.04
N TYR A 241 9.11 -9.67 -37.09
CA TYR A 241 10.01 -10.62 -36.45
C TYR A 241 10.65 -9.97 -35.22
N LEU A 242 10.39 -10.54 -34.05
CA LEU A 242 11.06 -10.17 -32.81
C LEU A 242 12.37 -10.94 -32.69
N ARG A 243 13.46 -10.24 -32.38
CA ARG A 243 14.76 -10.81 -32.05
C ARG A 243 15.02 -10.66 -30.56
N GLY A 244 15.51 -11.72 -29.93
CA GLY A 244 15.71 -11.70 -28.50
C GLY A 244 16.15 -13.05 -27.93
N SER A 245 15.87 -13.25 -26.66
CA SER A 245 16.19 -14.51 -25.97
C SER A 245 14.91 -15.27 -25.60
N ARG A 246 14.93 -16.59 -25.80
CA ARG A 246 13.85 -17.51 -25.46
C ARG A 246 14.28 -18.44 -24.34
N SER A 247 13.33 -18.74 -23.47
CA SER A 247 13.42 -19.73 -22.38
C SER A 247 12.12 -20.54 -22.32
N SER A 248 12.06 -21.54 -21.44
CA SER A 248 10.82 -22.24 -21.10
C SER A 248 9.71 -21.32 -20.59
N PHE A 249 10.07 -20.24 -19.89
CA PHE A 249 9.10 -19.30 -19.32
C PHE A 249 8.55 -18.30 -20.33
N GLY A 250 9.25 -18.04 -21.42
CA GLY A 250 8.85 -16.99 -22.36
C GLY A 250 9.99 -16.42 -23.21
N PHE A 251 9.69 -15.30 -23.84
CA PHE A 251 10.52 -14.60 -24.81
C PHE A 251 10.79 -13.15 -24.38
N LEU A 252 12.06 -12.76 -24.33
CA LEU A 252 12.51 -11.41 -24.04
C LEU A 252 12.87 -10.71 -25.34
N ALA A 253 12.03 -9.77 -25.79
CA ALA A 253 12.29 -9.02 -27.02
C ALA A 253 13.37 -7.96 -26.82
N LYS A 254 14.35 -7.94 -27.73
CA LYS A 254 15.46 -6.96 -27.77
C LYS A 254 15.37 -6.02 -28.97
N ASP A 255 14.97 -6.55 -30.13
CA ASP A 255 14.91 -5.81 -31.38
C ASP A 255 13.78 -6.32 -32.29
N ILE A 256 13.40 -5.53 -33.29
CA ILE A 256 12.38 -5.87 -34.28
C ILE A 256 12.93 -5.70 -35.70
N THR A 257 12.70 -6.71 -36.52
CA THR A 257 12.87 -6.64 -37.97
C THR A 257 11.52 -6.75 -38.68
N LEU A 258 11.28 -5.84 -39.62
CA LEU A 258 10.07 -5.76 -40.45
C LEU A 258 10.05 -6.87 -41.51
#